data_AF-A0A5A9EZM2-F1
#
_entry.id   AF-A0A5A9EZM2-F1
#
_cell.length_a   1.000
_cell.length_b   1.000
_cell.length_c   1.000
_cell.angle_alpha   90.00
_cell.angle_beta   90.00
_cell.angle_gamma   90.00
#
_symmetry.space_group_name_H-M   'P 1'
#
loop_
_entity.id
_entity.type
_entity.pdbx_description
1 polymer ?
#
loop_
_entity_poly.entity_id
_entity_poly.type
_entity_poly.pdbx_seq_one_letter_code
_entity_poly.pdbx_strand_id
1 'polypeptide(L)'
;MAANRNQSWMVWSTWWFLLAEFVAVAFLVPPRLVRWVEFEERMMTHQQLGEPTALWVEWTGHLWYRDLFEDSGARNEVTLYFLPTAEERRNARGMDELGQDWWFPYWAARIEVWFNVLERLCHRVAMFIAWAPFFILMICLWGWRGVMSWRIRRHGFSYASPLKHKVGLFLMVSSVPFSLSLLLLPLPLPPLSAVPIAIVAGLGTYIMATYTRKRI
;
A
#
# COMPACT_ATOMS: atom_id res chain seq x y z
N MET A 1 11.85 -18.60 24.49
CA MET A 1 11.04 -19.13 23.37
C MET A 1 9.64 -18.49 23.23
N ALA A 2 9.03 -17.91 24.28
CA ALA A 2 7.69 -17.28 24.16
C ALA A 2 7.64 -15.97 23.34
N ALA A 3 8.73 -15.20 23.25
CA ALA A 3 8.76 -13.93 22.52
C ALA A 3 8.66 -14.09 20.99
N ASN A 4 9.11 -15.21 20.43
CA ASN A 4 9.12 -15.42 18.98
C ASN A 4 7.71 -15.74 18.43
N ARG A 5 6.87 -16.40 19.24
CA ARG A 5 5.49 -16.74 18.88
C ARG A 5 4.63 -15.49 18.75
N ASN A 6 4.70 -14.55 19.70
CA ASN A 6 3.83 -13.37 19.63
C ASN A 6 4.17 -12.45 18.45
N GLN A 7 5.44 -12.40 18.03
CA GLN A 7 5.87 -11.61 16.88
C GLN A 7 5.40 -12.24 15.56
N SER A 8 5.46 -13.56 15.41
CA SER A 8 4.98 -14.22 14.19
C SER A 8 3.47 -14.07 14.03
N TRP A 9 2.70 -14.29 15.11
CA TRP A 9 1.24 -14.11 15.09
C TRP A 9 0.82 -12.68 14.68
N MET A 10 1.57 -11.66 15.13
CA MET A 10 1.30 -10.26 14.77
C MET A 10 1.56 -9.97 13.27
N VAL A 11 2.62 -10.56 12.70
CA VAL A 11 2.91 -10.44 11.26
C VAL A 11 1.84 -11.15 10.44
N TRP A 12 1.47 -12.38 10.83
CA TRP A 12 0.41 -13.13 10.15
C TRP A 12 -0.94 -12.42 10.22
N SER A 13 -1.35 -11.89 11.38
CA SER A 13 -2.60 -11.14 11.50
C SER A 13 -2.62 -9.89 10.63
N THR A 14 -1.46 -9.24 10.45
CA THR A 14 -1.33 -8.06 9.60
C THR A 14 -1.54 -8.40 8.13
N TRP A 15 -0.95 -9.50 7.66
CA TRP A 15 -1.17 -9.96 6.28
C TRP A 15 -2.61 -10.38 6.02
N TRP A 16 -3.23 -11.09 6.98
CA TRP A 16 -4.65 -11.42 6.88
C TRP A 16 -5.54 -10.18 6.86
N PHE A 17 -5.22 -9.16 7.65
CA PHE A 17 -5.91 -7.88 7.63
C PHE A 17 -5.79 -7.19 6.27
N LEU A 18 -4.58 -7.08 5.71
CA LEU A 18 -4.36 -6.48 4.39
C LEU A 18 -5.08 -7.23 3.27
N LEU A 19 -5.08 -8.57 3.33
CA LEU A 19 -5.82 -9.39 2.37
C LEU A 19 -7.34 -9.15 2.50
N ALA A 20 -7.86 -9.12 3.73
CA ALA A 20 -9.26 -8.84 3.98
C ALA A 20 -9.65 -7.43 3.52
N GLU A 21 -8.78 -6.43 3.70
CA GLU A 21 -8.95 -5.07 3.20
C GLU A 21 -8.99 -5.04 1.67
N PHE A 22 -8.05 -5.70 0.99
CA PHE A 22 -8.03 -5.79 -0.47
C PHE A 22 -9.32 -6.41 -1.02
N VAL A 23 -9.75 -7.53 -0.43
CA VAL A 23 -11.02 -8.18 -0.78
C VAL A 23 -12.22 -7.27 -0.50
N ALA A 24 -12.26 -6.64 0.68
CA ALA A 24 -13.33 -5.72 1.05
C ALA A 24 -13.42 -4.56 0.07
N VAL A 25 -12.29 -3.97 -0.32
CA VAL A 25 -12.23 -2.89 -1.30
C VAL A 25 -12.79 -3.36 -2.63
N ALA A 26 -12.35 -4.50 -3.15
CA ALA A 26 -12.82 -4.95 -4.46
C ALA A 26 -14.31 -5.32 -4.52
N PHE A 27 -14.87 -5.87 -3.44
CA PHE A 27 -16.28 -6.28 -3.41
C PHE A 27 -17.23 -5.18 -2.93
N LEU A 28 -16.80 -4.29 -2.03
CA LEU A 28 -17.68 -3.28 -1.43
C LEU A 28 -17.60 -1.93 -2.12
N VAL A 29 -16.48 -1.61 -2.78
CA VAL A 29 -16.29 -0.29 -3.39
C VAL A 29 -17.07 -0.19 -4.69
N PRO A 30 -17.93 0.83 -4.86
CA PRO A 30 -18.64 1.03 -6.09
C PRO A 30 -17.72 1.65 -7.16
N PRO A 31 -17.88 1.30 -8.46
CA PRO A 31 -17.02 1.81 -9.54
C PRO A 31 -16.94 3.34 -9.61
N ARG A 32 -18.06 4.03 -9.30
CA ARG A 32 -18.12 5.49 -9.26
C ARG A 32 -17.16 6.11 -8.24
N LEU A 33 -16.95 5.44 -7.09
CA LEU A 33 -16.06 5.94 -6.05
C LEU A 33 -14.62 5.83 -6.54
N VAL A 34 -14.23 4.71 -7.15
CA VAL A 34 -12.88 4.53 -7.70
C VAL A 34 -12.51 5.64 -8.67
N ARG A 35 -13.39 5.92 -9.65
CA ARG A 35 -13.16 6.99 -10.65
C ARG A 35 -13.08 8.38 -10.03
N TRP A 36 -13.98 8.69 -9.09
CA TRP A 36 -13.93 9.97 -8.38
C TRP A 36 -12.61 10.14 -7.64
N VAL A 37 -12.18 9.09 -6.93
CA VAL A 37 -10.94 9.19 -6.18
C VAL A 37 -9.73 9.31 -7.11
N GLU A 38 -9.70 8.55 -8.21
CA GLU A 38 -8.61 8.65 -9.18
C GLU A 38 -8.47 10.07 -9.73
N PHE A 39 -9.59 10.70 -10.10
CA PHE A 39 -9.60 12.08 -10.56
C PHE A 39 -9.05 13.04 -9.48
N GLU A 40 -9.51 12.89 -8.24
CA GLU A 40 -9.06 13.72 -7.13
C GLU A 40 -7.56 13.52 -6.82
N GLU A 41 -7.06 12.28 -6.84
CA GLU A 41 -5.64 11.96 -6.64
C GLU A 41 -4.77 12.55 -7.74
N ARG A 42 -5.19 12.46 -9.01
CA ARG A 42 -4.50 13.12 -10.13
C ARG A 42 -4.41 14.63 -9.90
N MET A 43 -5.53 15.28 -9.57
CA MET A 43 -5.56 16.72 -9.30
C MET A 43 -4.63 17.12 -8.13
N MET A 44 -4.70 16.40 -7.02
CA MET A 44 -3.80 16.65 -5.87
C MET A 44 -2.33 16.46 -6.24
N THR A 45 -2.01 15.47 -7.08
CA THR A 45 -0.65 15.19 -7.55
C THR A 45 -0.09 16.36 -8.35
N HIS A 46 -0.83 16.87 -9.33
CA HIS A 46 -0.41 18.04 -10.10
C HIS A 46 -0.26 19.30 -9.24
N GLN A 47 -1.15 19.51 -8.27
CA GLN A 47 -1.12 20.68 -7.39
C GLN A 47 0.03 20.65 -6.37
N GLN A 48 0.38 19.49 -5.83
CA GLN A 48 1.33 19.38 -4.71
C GLN A 48 2.76 19.03 -5.12
N LEU A 49 2.94 18.21 -6.17
CA LEU A 49 4.26 17.73 -6.58
C LEU A 49 4.86 18.52 -7.75
N GLY A 50 4.04 19.32 -8.43
CA GLY A 50 4.40 20.00 -9.66
C GLY A 50 4.30 19.09 -10.88
N GLU A 51 4.20 19.72 -12.04
CA GLU A 51 3.92 19.07 -13.32
C GLU A 51 4.91 17.96 -13.73
N PRO A 52 6.25 18.15 -13.69
CA PRO A 52 7.17 17.10 -14.15
C PRO A 52 7.11 15.84 -13.30
N THR A 53 6.96 15.98 -11.97
CA THR A 53 6.84 14.83 -11.07
C THR A 53 5.48 14.16 -11.19
N ALA A 54 4.41 14.93 -11.36
CA ALA A 54 3.07 14.39 -11.57
C ALA A 54 3.00 13.54 -12.85
N LEU A 55 3.55 14.04 -13.97
CA LEU A 55 3.64 13.30 -15.22
C LEU A 55 4.47 12.01 -15.08
N TRP A 56 5.57 12.07 -14.32
CA TRP A 56 6.37 10.87 -14.05
C TRP A 56 5.59 9.81 -13.27
N VAL A 57 4.82 10.21 -12.25
CA VAL A 57 3.97 9.30 -11.46
C VAL A 57 2.87 8.69 -12.33
N GLU A 58 2.23 9.49 -13.17
CA GLU A 58 1.19 9.00 -14.09
C GLU A 58 1.76 8.01 -15.10
N TRP A 59 2.82 8.39 -15.81
CA TRP A 59 3.47 7.56 -16.81
C TRP A 59 3.99 6.25 -16.22
N THR A 60 4.70 6.33 -15.08
CA THR A 60 5.28 5.15 -14.43
C THR A 60 4.21 4.21 -13.89
N GLY A 61 3.16 4.76 -13.27
CA GLY A 61 2.02 3.98 -12.79
C GLY A 61 1.33 3.22 -13.93
N HIS A 62 1.07 3.92 -15.04
CA HIS A 62 0.45 3.32 -16.22
C HIS A 62 1.35 2.26 -16.87
N LEU A 63 2.66 2.51 -17.01
CA LEU A 63 3.61 1.52 -17.53
C LEU A 63 3.61 0.24 -16.69
N TRP A 64 3.68 0.35 -15.36
CA TRP A 64 3.66 -0.83 -14.50
C TRP A 64 2.36 -1.61 -14.60
N TYR A 65 1.22 -0.90 -14.66
CA TYR A 65 -0.06 -1.56 -14.85
C TYR A 65 -0.12 -2.29 -16.19
N ARG A 66 0.29 -1.62 -17.29
CA ARG A 66 0.32 -2.21 -18.62
C ARG A 66 1.21 -3.45 -18.66
N ASP A 67 2.46 -3.33 -18.20
CA ASP A 67 3.43 -4.43 -18.22
C ASP A 67 2.98 -5.62 -17.35
N LEU A 68 2.38 -5.37 -16.19
CA LEU A 68 1.95 -6.43 -15.26
C LEU A 68 0.64 -7.11 -15.67
N PHE A 69 -0.33 -6.36 -16.21
CA PHE A 69 -1.71 -6.85 -16.36
C PHE A 69 -2.26 -6.82 -17.79
N GLU A 70 -1.83 -5.86 -18.63
CA GLU A 70 -2.31 -5.76 -20.01
C GLU A 70 -1.44 -6.58 -20.95
N ASP A 71 -0.13 -6.31 -21.00
CA ASP A 71 0.82 -6.98 -21.90
C ASP A 71 1.05 -8.44 -21.49
N SER A 72 0.90 -8.77 -20.21
CA SER A 72 0.97 -10.16 -19.72
C SER A 72 -0.23 -11.00 -20.14
N GLY A 73 -1.30 -10.38 -20.66
CA GLY A 73 -2.58 -11.03 -20.96
C GLY A 73 -3.39 -11.42 -19.72
N ALA A 74 -2.90 -11.18 -18.49
CA ALA A 74 -3.57 -11.57 -17.26
C ALA A 74 -5.00 -11.01 -17.16
N ARG A 75 -5.21 -9.76 -17.60
CA ARG A 75 -6.54 -9.14 -17.64
C ARG A 75 -7.50 -9.89 -18.56
N ASN A 76 -7.04 -10.28 -19.73
CA ASN A 76 -7.87 -10.98 -20.71
C ASN A 76 -8.21 -12.39 -20.22
N GLU A 77 -7.23 -13.14 -19.70
CA GLU A 77 -7.44 -14.48 -19.16
C GLU A 77 -8.44 -14.51 -18.00
N VAL A 78 -8.29 -13.60 -17.02
CA VAL A 78 -9.25 -13.49 -15.90
C VAL A 78 -10.65 -13.12 -16.41
N THR A 79 -10.73 -12.21 -17.38
CA THR A 79 -12.01 -11.81 -17.98
C THR A 79 -12.68 -12.99 -18.68
N LEU A 80 -11.94 -13.75 -19.49
CA LEU A 80 -12.44 -14.92 -20.23
C LEU A 80 -12.82 -16.08 -19.31
N TYR A 81 -12.16 -16.25 -18.17
CA TYR A 81 -12.50 -17.30 -17.21
C TYR A 81 -13.87 -17.08 -16.54
N PHE A 82 -14.21 -15.83 -16.24
CA PHE A 82 -15.45 -15.48 -15.54
C PHE A 82 -16.60 -15.06 -16.46
N LEU A 83 -16.31 -14.63 -17.69
CA LEU A 83 -17.29 -14.13 -18.64
C LEU A 83 -17.28 -14.96 -19.92
N PRO A 84 -18.46 -15.41 -20.39
CA PRO A 84 -18.55 -16.16 -21.63
C PRO A 84 -18.13 -15.28 -22.81
N THR A 85 -17.40 -15.90 -23.74
CA THR A 85 -16.99 -15.29 -25.00
C THR A 85 -18.21 -14.88 -25.84
N ALA A 86 -18.00 -13.97 -26.80
CA ALA A 86 -19.08 -13.53 -27.69
C ALA A 86 -19.69 -14.69 -28.51
N GLU A 87 -18.92 -15.75 -28.78
CA GLU A 87 -19.37 -16.94 -29.49
C GLU A 87 -20.19 -17.88 -28.58
N GLU A 88 -19.75 -18.10 -27.35
CA GLU A 88 -20.50 -18.87 -26.34
C GLU A 88 -21.82 -18.21 -25.98
N ARG A 89 -21.85 -16.87 -25.91
CA ARG A 89 -23.07 -16.10 -25.63
C ARG A 89 -24.12 -16.23 -26.74
N ARG A 90 -23.71 -16.47 -28.00
CA ARG A 90 -24.61 -16.72 -29.13
C ARG A 90 -25.15 -18.15 -29.18
N ASN A 91 -24.43 -19.09 -28.58
CA ASN A 91 -24.80 -20.52 -28.54
C ASN A 91 -25.47 -20.93 -27.22
N ALA A 92 -25.46 -20.07 -26.21
CA ALA A 92 -26.13 -20.25 -24.92
C ALA A 92 -27.63 -20.57 -25.11
N ARG A 93 -28.12 -21.66 -24.51
CA ARG A 93 -29.54 -22.05 -24.49
C ARG A 93 -29.97 -22.41 -23.07
N GLY A 94 -31.14 -21.95 -22.64
CA GLY A 94 -31.77 -22.39 -21.38
C GLY A 94 -31.18 -21.70 -20.14
N MET A 95 -30.58 -22.47 -19.21
CA MET A 95 -30.07 -21.93 -17.94
C MET A 95 -28.93 -20.92 -18.12
N ASP A 96 -28.24 -20.94 -19.27
CA ASP A 96 -27.21 -19.95 -19.62
C ASP A 96 -27.79 -18.57 -19.94
N GLU A 97 -29.07 -18.46 -20.36
CA GLU A 97 -29.75 -17.17 -20.56
C GLU A 97 -30.03 -16.48 -19.22
N LEU A 98 -30.35 -17.25 -18.17
CA LEU A 98 -30.61 -16.71 -16.82
C LEU A 98 -29.37 -16.06 -16.18
N GLY A 99 -28.17 -16.50 -16.57
CA GLY A 99 -26.91 -15.88 -16.15
C GLY A 99 -26.63 -14.54 -16.83
N GLN A 100 -27.24 -14.28 -17.99
CA GLN A 100 -27.00 -13.06 -18.78
C GLN A 100 -27.62 -11.81 -18.16
N ASP A 101 -28.74 -11.95 -17.46
CA ASP A 101 -29.49 -10.79 -16.95
C ASP A 101 -28.84 -10.15 -15.71
N TRP A 102 -28.20 -10.94 -14.84
CA TRP A 102 -27.70 -10.42 -13.57
C TRP A 102 -26.32 -10.94 -13.16
N TRP A 103 -25.99 -12.21 -13.41
CA TRP A 103 -24.74 -12.82 -12.95
C TRP A 103 -23.52 -12.34 -13.74
N PHE A 104 -23.56 -12.44 -15.07
CA PHE A 104 -22.44 -11.98 -15.92
C PHE A 104 -22.23 -10.45 -15.85
N PRO A 105 -23.28 -9.60 -15.90
CA PRO A 105 -23.10 -8.16 -15.72
C PRO A 105 -22.50 -7.80 -14.36
N TYR A 106 -22.90 -8.51 -13.29
CA TYR A 106 -22.31 -8.31 -11.96
C TYR A 106 -20.82 -8.62 -11.95
N TRP A 107 -20.41 -9.79 -12.43
CA TRP A 107 -18.99 -10.18 -12.44
C TRP A 107 -18.15 -9.32 -13.38
N ALA A 108 -18.69 -8.91 -14.53
CA ALA A 108 -18.03 -7.95 -15.42
C ALA A 108 -17.72 -6.63 -14.69
N ALA A 109 -18.71 -6.08 -13.99
CA ALA A 109 -18.52 -4.87 -13.21
C ALA A 109 -17.50 -5.06 -12.07
N ARG A 110 -17.45 -6.24 -11.43
CA ARG A 110 -16.46 -6.54 -10.39
C ARG A 110 -15.06 -6.67 -10.94
N ILE A 111 -14.87 -7.41 -12.03
CA ILE A 111 -13.57 -7.56 -12.68
C ILE A 111 -13.03 -6.19 -13.11
N GLU A 112 -13.88 -5.32 -13.66
CA GLU A 112 -13.50 -3.94 -13.97
C GLU A 112 -13.03 -3.17 -12.72
N VAL A 113 -13.78 -3.24 -11.61
CA VAL A 113 -13.37 -2.62 -10.34
C VAL A 113 -12.04 -3.17 -9.83
N TRP A 114 -11.84 -4.49 -9.90
CA TRP A 114 -10.59 -5.15 -9.50
C TRP A 114 -9.40 -4.56 -10.26
N PHE A 115 -9.48 -4.50 -11.59
CA PHE A 115 -8.41 -3.97 -12.42
C PHE A 115 -8.19 -2.47 -12.22
N ASN A 116 -9.25 -1.68 -12.04
CA ASN A 116 -9.13 -0.25 -11.74
C ASN A 116 -8.45 0.00 -10.38
N VAL A 117 -8.69 -0.86 -9.38
CA VAL A 117 -8.00 -0.79 -8.08
C VAL A 117 -6.53 -1.16 -8.22
N LEU A 118 -6.20 -2.16 -9.05
CA LEU A 118 -4.81 -2.55 -9.33
C LEU A 118 -4.04 -1.47 -10.08
N GLU A 119 -4.64 -0.86 -11.11
CA GLU A 119 -4.05 0.29 -11.82
C GLU A 119 -3.75 1.43 -10.85
N ARG A 120 -4.73 1.77 -10.01
CA ARG A 120 -4.56 2.80 -8.98
C ARG A 120 -3.46 2.46 -7.98
N LEU A 121 -3.34 1.19 -7.58
CA LEU A 121 -2.26 0.74 -6.71
C LEU A 121 -0.90 1.02 -7.37
N CYS A 122 -0.74 0.74 -8.66
CA CYS A 122 0.48 1.07 -9.41
C CYS A 122 0.80 2.57 -9.35
N HIS A 123 -0.17 3.44 -9.58
CA HIS A 123 0.02 4.90 -9.47
C HIS A 123 0.44 5.33 -8.06
N ARG A 124 -0.19 4.80 -7.02
CA ARG A 124 0.15 5.13 -5.63
C ARG A 124 1.54 4.63 -5.26
N VAL A 125 1.94 3.44 -5.71
CA VAL A 125 3.30 2.93 -5.51
C VAL A 125 4.32 3.83 -6.22
N ALA A 126 4.04 4.27 -7.45
CA ALA A 126 4.90 5.22 -8.17
C ALA A 126 5.03 6.54 -7.40
N MET A 127 3.91 7.08 -6.89
CA MET A 127 3.90 8.28 -6.04
C MET A 127 4.78 8.11 -4.79
N PHE A 128 4.67 6.99 -4.07
CA PHE A 128 5.53 6.73 -2.91
C PHE A 128 7.01 6.60 -3.27
N ILE A 129 7.32 6.05 -4.45
CA ILE A 129 8.69 5.97 -4.96
C ILE A 129 9.24 7.34 -5.34
N ALA A 130 8.42 8.26 -5.84
CA ALA A 130 8.84 9.65 -6.03
C ALA A 130 9.31 10.29 -4.71
N TRP A 131 8.76 9.87 -3.57
CA TRP A 131 9.18 10.27 -2.23
C TRP A 131 10.32 9.43 -1.64
N ALA A 132 10.80 8.38 -2.32
CA ALA A 132 11.86 7.51 -1.81
C ALA A 132 13.14 8.27 -1.38
N PRO A 133 13.64 9.28 -2.13
CA PRO A 133 14.80 10.06 -1.70
C PRO A 133 14.57 10.73 -0.33
N PHE A 134 13.38 11.26 -0.09
CA PHE A 134 13.01 11.88 1.18
C PHE A 134 12.94 10.86 2.32
N PHE A 135 12.34 9.68 2.08
CA PHE A 135 12.31 8.59 3.06
C PHE A 135 13.72 8.16 3.48
N ILE A 136 14.64 8.00 2.51
CA ILE A 136 16.03 7.63 2.76
C ILE A 136 16.72 8.68 3.62
N LEU A 137 16.60 9.97 3.26
CA LEU A 137 17.20 11.07 4.01
C LEU A 137 16.65 11.12 5.45
N MET A 138 15.34 10.97 5.63
CA MET A 138 14.73 10.94 6.97
C MET A 138 15.28 9.80 7.82
N ILE A 139 15.25 8.57 7.32
CA ILE A 139 15.75 7.41 8.06
C ILE A 139 17.23 7.59 8.45
N CYS A 140 18.05 8.09 7.52
CA CYS A 140 19.46 8.38 7.78
C CYS A 140 19.66 9.44 8.87
N LEU A 141 18.96 10.58 8.78
CA LEU A 141 19.08 11.68 9.75
C LEU A 141 18.62 11.26 11.15
N TRP A 142 17.43 10.65 11.25
CA TRP A 142 16.88 10.21 12.54
C TRP A 142 17.68 9.05 13.14
N GLY A 143 18.14 8.11 12.30
CA GLY A 143 19.03 7.03 12.70
C GLY A 143 20.36 7.57 13.26
N TRP A 144 20.99 8.49 12.55
CA TRP A 144 22.21 9.16 13.01
C TRP A 144 22.03 9.85 14.37
N ARG A 145 20.95 10.63 14.52
CA ARG A 145 20.63 11.28 15.81
C ARG A 145 20.37 10.27 16.92
N GLY A 146 19.75 9.13 16.60
CA GLY A 146 19.50 8.05 17.55
C GLY A 146 20.79 7.39 18.02
N VAL A 147 21.70 7.09 17.09
CA VAL A 147 23.03 6.54 17.40
C VAL A 147 23.85 7.52 18.23
N MET A 148 23.85 8.80 17.89
CA MET A 148 24.56 9.83 18.67
C MET A 148 23.99 9.94 20.09
N SER A 149 22.67 9.94 20.22
CA SER A 149 21.99 9.94 21.53
C SER A 149 22.33 8.70 22.35
N TRP A 150 22.46 7.54 21.69
CA TRP A 150 22.91 6.30 22.33
C TRP A 150 24.36 6.42 22.82
N ARG A 151 25.27 6.97 22.00
CA ARG A 151 26.68 7.19 22.39
C ARG A 151 26.78 8.10 23.62
N ILE A 152 26.05 9.22 23.67
CA ILE A 152 26.02 10.13 24.82
C ILE A 152 25.52 9.39 26.08
N ARG A 153 24.42 8.63 25.98
CA ARG A 153 23.88 7.83 27.10
C ARG A 153 24.80 6.69 27.54
N ARG A 154 25.72 6.23 26.68
CA ARG A 154 26.70 5.21 27.05
C ARG A 154 27.62 5.71 28.17
N HIS A 155 28.02 6.98 28.11
CA HIS A 155 28.88 7.64 29.09
C HIS A 155 28.15 8.09 30.37
N GLY A 156 26.81 8.06 30.39
CA GLY A 156 26.02 8.30 31.59
C GLY A 156 25.59 7.01 32.29
N PHE A 157 25.33 7.09 33.61
CA PHE A 157 24.74 6.03 34.43
C PHE A 157 23.24 5.77 34.14
N SER A 158 22.70 6.30 33.04
CA SER A 158 21.28 6.17 32.70
C SER A 158 20.98 4.76 32.14
N TYR A 159 20.00 4.09 32.74
CA TYR A 159 19.51 2.79 32.30
C TYR A 159 18.71 2.90 30.99
N ALA A 160 18.99 2.00 30.03
CA ALA A 160 18.22 1.90 28.80
C ALA A 160 16.82 1.31 29.11
N SER A 161 15.77 2.13 28.98
CA SER A 161 14.39 1.69 29.22
C SER A 161 13.92 0.67 28.16
N PRO A 162 13.60 -0.58 28.55
CA PRO A 162 13.10 -1.59 27.61
C PRO A 162 11.76 -1.25 26.98
N LEU A 163 10.91 -0.48 27.68
CA LEU A 163 9.61 -0.02 27.18
C LEU A 163 9.79 0.92 25.99
N LYS A 164 10.69 1.91 26.11
CA LYS A 164 10.93 2.87 25.03
C LYS A 164 11.50 2.20 23.78
N HIS A 165 12.39 1.22 23.94
CA HIS A 165 12.89 0.43 22.81
C HIS A 165 11.76 -0.35 22.11
N LYS A 166 10.86 -0.99 22.87
CA LYS A 166 9.69 -1.69 22.30
C LYS A 166 8.74 -0.73 21.56
N VAL A 167 8.50 0.46 22.09
CA VAL A 167 7.68 1.49 21.43
C VAL A 167 8.34 1.96 20.12
N GLY A 168 9.64 2.22 20.14
CA GLY A 168 10.37 2.60 18.92
C GLY A 168 10.31 1.51 17.84
N LEU A 169 10.51 0.26 18.23
CA LEU A 169 10.36 -0.89 17.33
C LEU A 169 8.93 -1.03 16.81
N PHE A 170 7.93 -0.87 17.67
CA PHE A 170 6.53 -0.92 17.27
C PHE A 170 6.22 0.15 16.23
N LEU A 171 6.56 1.42 16.48
CA LEU A 171 6.33 2.52 15.53
C LEU A 171 7.04 2.31 14.19
N MET A 172 8.27 1.81 14.21
CA MET A 172 9.03 1.53 13.00
C MET A 172 8.44 0.36 12.20
N VAL A 173 8.03 -0.72 12.87
CA VAL A 173 7.49 -1.91 12.21
C VAL A 173 6.04 -1.68 11.78
N SER A 174 5.24 -0.93 12.54
CA SER A 174 3.83 -0.66 12.23
C SER A 174 3.64 0.38 11.13
N SER A 175 4.63 1.23 10.86
CA SER A 175 4.54 2.23 9.78
C SER A 175 4.42 1.57 8.40
N VAL A 176 5.07 0.43 8.18
CA VAL A 176 5.03 -0.31 6.90
C VAL A 176 3.61 -0.81 6.59
N PRO A 177 2.97 -1.66 7.42
CA PRO A 177 1.63 -2.14 7.12
C PRO A 177 0.57 -1.02 7.15
N PHE A 178 0.76 0.01 7.97
CA PHE A 178 -0.09 1.20 7.93
C PHE A 178 0.00 1.91 6.56
N SER A 179 1.20 2.03 5.99
CA SER A 179 1.40 2.58 4.64
C SER A 179 0.75 1.69 3.58
N LEU A 180 0.91 0.37 3.68
CA LEU A 180 0.27 -0.58 2.77
C LEU A 180 -1.27 -0.51 2.85
N SER A 181 -1.83 -0.35 4.05
CA SER A 181 -3.28 -0.21 4.23
C SER A 181 -3.78 1.08 3.56
N LEU A 182 -3.07 2.20 3.75
CA LEU A 182 -3.38 3.46 3.06
C LEU A 182 -3.39 3.28 1.55
N LEU A 183 -2.40 2.57 0.98
CA LEU A 183 -2.33 2.29 -0.47
C LEU A 183 -3.53 1.50 -1.00
N LEU A 184 -4.25 0.76 -0.15
CA LEU A 184 -5.45 0.00 -0.53
C LEU A 184 -6.74 0.78 -0.28
N LEU A 185 -6.73 1.73 0.65
CA LEU A 185 -7.94 2.47 1.04
C LEU A 185 -8.56 3.23 -0.15
N PRO A 186 -9.90 3.13 -0.34
CA PRO A 186 -10.62 3.76 -1.44
C PRO A 186 -10.93 5.24 -1.13
N LEU A 187 -9.95 5.95 -0.58
CA LEU A 187 -10.03 7.36 -0.22
C LEU A 187 -8.96 8.13 -0.98
N PRO A 188 -9.19 9.39 -1.38
CA PRO A 188 -8.15 10.19 -2.02
C PRO A 188 -6.96 10.33 -1.09
N LEU A 189 -5.79 9.89 -1.54
CA LEU A 189 -4.54 10.10 -0.83
C LEU A 189 -3.81 11.30 -1.40
N PRO A 190 -3.67 12.39 -0.63
CA PRO A 190 -2.79 13.47 -1.00
C PRO A 190 -1.35 12.97 -1.10
N PRO A 191 -0.55 13.40 -2.08
CA PRO A 191 0.87 13.09 -2.16
C PRO A 191 1.65 13.41 -0.89
N LEU A 192 1.27 14.49 -0.19
CA LEU A 192 1.88 14.88 1.09
C LEU A 192 1.65 13.87 2.23
N SER A 193 0.76 12.89 2.08
CA SER A 193 0.57 11.80 3.06
C SER A 193 1.83 10.95 3.27
N ALA A 194 2.77 10.93 2.33
CA ALA A 194 4.08 10.30 2.49
C ALA A 194 4.91 10.93 3.62
N VAL A 195 4.73 12.23 3.90
CA VAL A 195 5.49 12.98 4.91
C VAL A 195 5.22 12.49 6.34
N PRO A 196 3.97 12.45 6.85
CA PRO A 196 3.72 11.96 8.20
C PRO A 196 4.15 10.49 8.38
N ILE A 197 4.04 9.66 7.35
CA ILE A 197 4.54 8.29 7.36
C ILE A 197 6.06 8.27 7.59
N ALA A 198 6.80 9.09 6.84
CA ALA A 198 8.25 9.20 6.99
C ALA A 198 8.65 9.69 8.39
N ILE A 199 7.89 10.64 8.94
CA ILE A 199 8.13 11.17 10.29
C ILE A 199 7.94 10.07 11.35
N VAL A 200 6.84 9.30 11.27
CA VAL A 200 6.57 8.21 12.21
C VAL A 200 7.64 7.12 12.11
N ALA A 201 8.01 6.71 10.89
CA ALA A 201 9.06 5.72 10.66
C ALA A 201 10.44 6.22 11.17
N GLY A 202 10.78 7.48 10.90
CA GLY A 202 12.02 8.12 11.36
C GLY A 202 12.07 8.24 12.89
N LEU A 203 10.98 8.67 13.53
CA LEU A 203 10.88 8.76 14.98
C LEU A 203 10.98 7.39 15.65
N GLY A 204 10.33 6.36 15.08
CA GLY A 204 10.49 4.97 15.52
C GLY A 204 11.95 4.51 15.47
N THR A 205 12.63 4.78 14.34
CA THR A 205 14.06 4.50 14.14
C THR A 205 14.93 5.20 15.17
N TYR A 206 14.68 6.49 15.43
CA TYR A 206 15.39 7.28 16.43
C TYR A 206 15.25 6.70 17.84
N ILE A 207 14.02 6.40 18.26
CA ILE A 207 13.75 5.85 19.60
C ILE A 207 14.38 4.46 19.71
N MET A 208 14.22 3.61 18.71
CA MET A 208 14.81 2.27 18.68
C MET A 208 16.32 2.35 18.86
N ALA A 209 17.01 3.13 18.02
CA ALA A 209 18.46 3.29 18.03
C ALA A 209 18.95 3.84 19.38
N THR A 210 18.27 4.86 19.92
CA THR A 210 18.59 5.51 21.19
C THR A 210 18.58 4.56 22.38
N TYR A 211 17.59 3.65 22.44
CA TYR A 211 17.38 2.74 23.58
C TYR A 211 17.90 1.31 23.33
N THR A 212 18.76 1.13 22.33
CA THR A 212 19.45 -0.14 22.08
C THR A 212 20.28 -0.53 23.30
N ARG A 213 20.14 -1.78 23.77
CA ARG A 213 20.85 -2.27 24.97
C ARG A 213 22.36 -2.11 24.79
N LYS A 214 23.03 -1.61 25.84
CA LYS A 214 24.49 -1.66 25.97
C LYS A 214 24.88 -3.15 25.95
N ARG A 215 25.55 -3.63 24.89
CA ARG A 215 26.34 -4.87 25.00
C ARG A 215 27.65 -4.47 25.67
N ILE A 216 27.92 -5.06 26.83
CA ILE A 216 29.22 -4.99 27.52
C ILE A 216 30.18 -5.85 26.72
#